data_AF-A0A2V7YW58-F1
#
_entry.id   AF-A0A2V7YW58-F1
#
_cell.length_a   1.000
_cell.length_b   1.000
_cell.length_c   1.000
_cell.angle_alpha   90.00
_cell.angle_beta   90.00
_cell.angle_gamma   90.00
#
_symmetry.space_group_name_H-M   'P 1'
#
loop_
_entity.id
_entity.type
_entity.pdbx_description
1 polymer ?
#
loop_
_entity_poly.entity_id
_entity_poly.type
_entity_poly.pdbx_seq_one_letter_code
_entity_poly.pdbx_strand_id
1 'polypeptide(L)'
;EIHYAGRLAGDPLGQMPQGEGTVINGGGSQTVYRNHVALTRWGDYTSLAVDPGDDCTFWYTNQYLTANGAFNWHTRVGSFKFASCVTPDFSLSVSPSSQNVVQGSSTTYMVTVAPSNTFNGAVQLSG
;
A
#
# COMPACT_ATOMS: atom_id res chain seq x y z
N GLU A 1 -16.29 -1.63 14.46
CA GLU A 1 -15.86 -1.93 13.08
C GLU A 1 -14.58 -1.17 12.78
N ILE A 2 -13.88 -1.49 11.68
CA ILE A 2 -12.68 -0.78 11.27
C ILE A 2 -12.73 -0.56 9.75
N HIS A 3 -12.70 0.71 9.36
CA HIS A 3 -12.68 1.18 7.97
C HIS A 3 -11.49 2.12 7.76
N TYR A 4 -11.12 2.33 6.49
CA TYR A 4 -10.09 3.28 6.08
C TYR A 4 -10.58 4.08 4.88
N ALA A 5 -10.18 5.34 4.79
CA ALA A 5 -10.33 6.19 3.62
C ALA A 5 -9.05 7.00 3.43
N GLY A 6 -8.81 7.49 2.22
CA GLY A 6 -7.59 8.26 1.99
C GLY A 6 -7.57 9.05 0.71
N ARG A 7 -6.44 9.73 0.54
CA ARG A 7 -6.13 10.62 -0.58
C ARG A 7 -4.65 10.50 -0.96
N LEU A 8 -4.37 10.66 -2.23
CA LEU A 8 -3.04 10.87 -2.78
C LEU A 8 -2.61 12.33 -2.59
N ALA A 9 -1.31 12.59 -2.73
CA ALA A 9 -0.75 13.93 -2.62
C ALA A 9 -1.36 14.91 -3.64
N GLY A 10 -1.71 14.42 -4.83
CA GLY A 10 -2.31 15.21 -5.91
C GLY A 10 -3.84 15.35 -5.85
N ASP A 11 -4.51 14.70 -4.88
CA ASP A 11 -5.96 14.79 -4.77
C ASP A 11 -6.42 16.18 -4.30
N PRO A 12 -7.61 16.67 -4.74
CA PRO A 12 -8.14 17.95 -4.30
C PRO A 12 -8.25 18.07 -2.77
N LEU A 13 -7.98 19.27 -2.24
CA LEU A 13 -8.07 19.54 -0.81
C LEU A 13 -9.50 19.32 -0.29
N GLY A 14 -9.60 18.78 0.93
CA GLY A 14 -10.88 18.49 1.57
C GLY A 14 -11.60 17.24 1.05
N GLN A 15 -10.97 16.45 0.17
CA GLN A 15 -11.56 15.24 -0.40
C GLN A 15 -10.75 13.98 -0.04
N MET A 16 -11.42 12.81 -0.04
CA MET A 16 -10.82 11.47 0.11
C MET A 16 -11.25 10.57 -1.06
N PRO A 17 -10.81 10.84 -2.29
CA PRO A 17 -11.39 10.24 -3.49
C PRO A 17 -10.94 8.80 -3.74
N GLN A 18 -10.01 8.25 -2.95
CA GLN A 18 -9.61 6.84 -3.05
C GLN A 18 -10.69 5.87 -2.56
N GLY A 19 -11.79 6.39 -2.01
CA GLY A 19 -12.90 5.62 -1.48
C GLY A 19 -12.69 5.16 -0.04
N GLU A 20 -13.71 4.50 0.50
CA GLU A 20 -13.67 3.85 1.81
C GLU A 20 -13.55 2.34 1.62
N GLY A 21 -12.65 1.71 2.38
CA GLY A 21 -12.49 0.26 2.44
C GLY A 21 -12.69 -0.27 3.86
N THR A 22 -13.14 -1.52 3.96
CA THR A 22 -13.40 -2.19 5.23
C THR A 22 -12.28 -3.16 5.59
N VAL A 23 -11.70 -3.01 6.77
CA VAL A 23 -10.80 -4.03 7.35
C VAL A 23 -11.61 -5.14 8.03
N ILE A 24 -12.59 -4.74 8.83
CA ILE A 24 -13.51 -5.68 9.49
C ILE A 24 -14.81 -4.98 9.88
N ASN A 25 -15.94 -5.65 9.62
CA ASN A 25 -17.24 -5.22 10.14
C ASN A 25 -17.32 -5.51 11.65
N GLY A 26 -17.91 -4.59 12.40
CA GLY A 26 -18.23 -4.80 13.81
C GLY A 26 -19.45 -5.69 13.98
N GLY A 27 -19.58 -6.30 15.16
CA GLY A 27 -20.78 -7.06 15.54
C GLY A 27 -21.53 -6.46 16.73
N GLY A 28 -21.07 -5.32 17.26
CA GLY A 28 -21.78 -4.64 18.35
C GLY A 28 -21.22 -3.26 18.69
N SER A 29 -21.82 -2.65 19.71
CA SER A 29 -21.55 -1.30 20.18
C SER A 29 -21.17 -1.28 21.66
N GLN A 30 -20.41 -0.25 22.04
CA GLN A 30 -19.95 -0.14 23.41
C GLN A 30 -21.13 0.17 24.32
N THR A 31 -21.25 -0.60 25.39
CA THR A 31 -22.28 -0.38 26.41
C THR A 31 -21.69 0.33 27.61
N VAL A 32 -22.61 0.83 28.43
CA VAL A 32 -22.31 1.45 29.72
C VAL A 32 -21.50 0.51 30.62
N TYR A 33 -20.47 1.06 31.27
CA TYR A 33 -19.72 0.41 32.32
C TYR A 33 -20.30 0.78 33.70
N ARG A 34 -19.78 0.15 34.78
CA ARG A 34 -20.30 0.29 36.15
C ARG A 34 -20.70 1.73 36.51
N ASN A 35 -21.78 1.87 37.27
CA ASN A 35 -22.32 3.14 37.76
C ASN A 35 -22.73 4.13 36.66
N HIS A 36 -23.27 3.65 35.55
CA HIS A 36 -23.76 4.47 34.43
C HIS A 36 -22.69 5.29 33.69
N VAL A 37 -21.41 4.95 33.87
CA VAL A 37 -20.33 5.61 33.13
C VAL A 37 -20.09 4.84 31.84
N ALA A 38 -20.39 5.45 30.70
CA ALA A 38 -19.98 4.89 29.42
C ALA A 38 -18.45 4.81 29.39
N LEU A 39 -17.90 3.68 28.94
CA LEU A 39 -16.50 3.64 28.57
C LEU A 39 -16.33 4.56 27.35
N THR A 40 -15.36 5.46 27.41
CA THR A 40 -15.07 6.45 26.36
C THR A 40 -13.68 6.30 25.77
N ARG A 41 -12.88 5.36 26.29
CA ARG A 41 -11.47 5.23 25.95
C ARG A 41 -11.28 4.24 24.79
N TRP A 42 -11.19 4.80 23.58
CA TRP A 42 -10.79 4.12 22.35
C TRP A 42 -9.41 4.61 21.90
N GLY A 43 -8.74 3.81 21.07
CA GLY A 43 -7.55 4.26 20.35
C GLY A 43 -6.21 4.02 21.05
N ASP A 44 -6.17 3.55 22.30
CA ASP A 44 -4.89 3.16 22.95
C ASP A 44 -4.14 2.04 22.18
N TYR A 45 -4.87 1.27 21.39
CA TYR A 45 -4.37 0.18 20.56
C TYR A 45 -4.64 0.49 19.08
N THR A 46 -4.27 1.71 18.66
CA THR A 46 -4.30 2.13 17.25
C THR A 46 -2.90 2.42 16.74
N SER A 47 -2.59 1.98 15.53
CA SER A 47 -1.38 2.38 14.80
C SER A 47 -1.60 2.27 13.30
N LEU A 48 -1.02 3.19 12.54
CA LEU A 48 -0.94 3.12 11.09
C LEU A 48 0.51 3.36 10.67
N ALA A 49 1.08 2.45 9.89
CA ALA A 49 2.45 2.56 9.39
C ALA A 49 2.52 2.15 7.93
N VAL A 50 3.41 2.79 7.17
CA VAL A 50 3.76 2.37 5.80
C VAL A 50 4.82 1.27 5.89
N ASP A 51 4.69 0.25 5.06
CA ASP A 51 5.67 -0.82 4.92
C ASP A 51 6.92 -0.29 4.20
N PRO A 52 8.11 -0.30 4.84
CA PRO A 52 9.34 0.20 4.22
C PRO A 52 9.86 -0.73 3.10
N GLY A 53 9.31 -1.93 2.94
CA GLY A 53 9.69 -2.87 1.89
C GLY A 53 9.17 -2.47 0.51
N ASP A 54 8.03 -1.76 0.45
CA ASP A 54 7.43 -1.33 -0.81
C ASP A 54 6.99 0.15 -0.84
N ASP A 55 7.14 0.89 0.26
CA ASP A 55 6.70 2.29 0.45
C ASP A 55 5.21 2.52 0.09
N CYS A 56 4.41 1.45 0.08
CA CYS A 56 3.07 1.43 -0.53
C CYS A 56 2.01 0.78 0.36
N THR A 57 2.35 -0.32 1.02
CA THR A 57 1.42 -1.08 1.85
C THR A 57 1.26 -0.39 3.20
N PHE A 58 0.02 -0.13 3.60
CA PHE A 58 -0.30 0.39 4.92
C PHE A 58 -0.66 -0.76 5.86
N TRP A 59 0.01 -0.84 7.00
CA TRP A 59 -0.35 -1.71 8.11
C TRP A 59 -1.17 -0.94 9.13
N TYR A 60 -2.41 -1.38 9.38
CA TYR A 60 -3.36 -0.73 10.27
C TYR A 60 -3.77 -1.65 11.42
N THR A 61 -3.55 -1.16 12.64
CA THR A 61 -4.04 -1.77 13.88
C THR A 61 -5.12 -0.88 14.46
N ASN A 62 -6.28 -1.45 14.80
CA ASN A 62 -7.34 -0.71 15.51
C ASN A 62 -8.20 -1.67 16.35
N GLN A 63 -9.13 -1.10 17.12
CA GLN A 63 -10.01 -1.81 18.03
C GLN A 63 -11.42 -1.94 17.45
N TYR A 64 -12.11 -3.04 17.75
CA TYR A 64 -13.51 -3.23 17.38
C TYR A 64 -14.25 -4.13 18.37
N LEU A 65 -15.58 -4.08 18.36
CA LEU A 65 -16.43 -4.97 19.14
C LEU A 65 -17.02 -6.05 18.23
N THR A 66 -16.98 -7.30 18.70
CA THR A 66 -17.60 -8.46 18.04
C THR A 66 -19.06 -8.65 18.47
N ALA A 67 -19.45 -8.10 19.61
CA ALA A 67 -20.81 -8.07 20.14
C ALA A 67 -20.97 -6.87 21.10
N ASN A 68 -22.18 -6.55 21.55
CA ASN A 68 -22.39 -5.48 22.53
C ASN A 68 -21.67 -5.77 23.85
N GLY A 69 -21.00 -4.77 24.45
CA GLY A 69 -20.34 -4.93 25.74
C GLY A 69 -19.50 -3.74 26.20
N ALA A 70 -19.05 -3.77 27.45
CA ALA A 70 -18.25 -2.71 28.06
C ALA A 70 -16.74 -2.87 27.75
N PHE A 71 -16.14 -4.01 28.12
CA PHE A 71 -14.72 -4.35 27.95
C PHE A 71 -14.50 -5.53 26.98
N ASN A 72 -15.38 -5.72 25.99
CA ASN A 72 -15.28 -6.85 25.05
C ASN A 72 -14.55 -6.51 23.73
N TRP A 73 -13.86 -5.36 23.67
CA TRP A 73 -13.16 -4.96 22.46
C TRP A 73 -12.01 -5.93 22.14
N HIS A 74 -11.71 -6.04 20.86
CA HIS A 74 -10.62 -6.81 20.31
C HIS A 74 -9.76 -5.93 19.44
N THR A 75 -8.49 -6.29 19.28
CA THR A 75 -7.59 -5.66 18.32
C THR A 75 -7.61 -6.44 17.01
N ARG A 76 -7.59 -5.72 15.88
CA ARG A 76 -7.39 -6.30 14.55
C ARG A 76 -6.20 -5.62 13.89
N VAL A 77 -5.37 -6.43 13.24
CA VAL A 77 -4.35 -5.97 12.30
C VAL A 77 -4.85 -6.28 10.89
N GLY A 78 -4.76 -5.32 9.99
CA GLY A 78 -5.05 -5.48 8.57
C GLY A 78 -4.07 -4.66 7.74
N SER A 79 -4.05 -4.93 6.44
CA SER A 79 -3.28 -4.12 5.50
C SER A 79 -4.11 -3.71 4.29
N PHE A 80 -3.75 -2.58 3.69
CA PHE A 80 -4.35 -2.08 2.46
C PHE A 80 -3.32 -1.31 1.63
N LYS A 81 -3.62 -1.11 0.34
CA LYS A 81 -2.82 -0.29 -0.58
C LYS A 81 -3.74 0.43 -1.55
N PHE A 82 -3.36 1.62 -2.01
CA PHE A 82 -4.09 2.27 -3.09
C PHE A 82 -3.79 1.61 -4.43
N ALA A 83 -4.77 1.62 -5.35
CA ALA A 83 -4.64 0.98 -6.65
C ALA A 83 -3.50 1.56 -7.50
N SER A 84 -3.18 2.84 -7.30
CA SER A 84 -2.06 3.53 -7.96
C SER A 84 -0.68 3.14 -7.41
N CYS A 85 -0.62 2.42 -6.29
CA CYS A 85 0.64 1.94 -5.71
C CYS A 85 1.07 0.67 -6.43
N VAL A 86 1.75 0.88 -7.55
CA VAL A 86 2.36 -0.16 -8.39
C VAL A 86 3.88 -0.09 -8.25
N THR A 87 4.53 -1.25 -8.19
CA THR A 87 5.99 -1.34 -8.07
C THR A 87 6.64 -0.76 -9.34
N PRO A 88 7.50 0.26 -9.23
CA PRO A 88 8.27 0.77 -10.36
C PRO A 88 9.15 -0.30 -10.98
N ASP A 89 9.16 -0.38 -12.32
CA ASP A 89 9.84 -1.43 -13.05
C ASP A 89 10.33 -0.95 -14.43
N PHE A 90 11.14 -1.74 -15.11
CA PHE A 90 11.59 -1.48 -16.47
C PHE A 90 11.86 -2.78 -17.23
N SER A 91 11.87 -2.70 -18.55
CA SER A 91 12.22 -3.82 -19.42
C SER A 91 13.36 -3.46 -20.36
N LEU A 92 14.15 -4.47 -20.71
CA LEU A 92 15.23 -4.38 -21.70
C LEU A 92 14.86 -5.22 -22.92
N SER A 93 15.05 -4.65 -24.11
CA SER A 93 14.97 -5.40 -25.36
C SER A 93 16.19 -5.09 -26.22
N VAL A 94 16.61 -6.08 -27.02
CA VAL A 94 17.81 -5.97 -27.86
C VAL A 94 17.45 -6.31 -29.30
N SER A 95 17.87 -5.48 -30.25
CA SER A 95 17.67 -5.70 -31.67
C SER A 95 18.94 -5.38 -32.48
N PRO A 96 19.35 -6.25 -33.41
CA PRO A 96 18.83 -7.60 -33.65
C PRO A 96 19.14 -8.56 -32.49
N SER A 97 18.47 -9.70 -32.39
CA SER A 97 18.74 -10.67 -31.31
C SER A 97 20.03 -11.47 -31.50
N SER A 98 20.56 -11.52 -32.73
CA SER A 98 21.86 -12.11 -33.05
C SER A 98 22.45 -11.50 -34.33
N GLN A 99 23.78 -11.52 -34.45
CA GLN A 99 24.56 -11.09 -35.60
C GLN A 99 25.77 -12.01 -35.77
N ASN A 100 26.12 -12.36 -37.02
CA ASN A 100 27.38 -13.03 -37.33
C ASN A 100 28.46 -11.95 -37.55
N VAL A 101 29.63 -12.12 -36.92
CA VAL A 101 30.73 -11.14 -36.98
C VAL A 101 32.00 -11.84 -37.44
N VAL A 102 32.68 -11.25 -38.43
CA VAL A 102 33.99 -11.74 -38.90
C VAL A 102 35.06 -11.37 -37.88
N GLN A 103 36.05 -12.26 -37.66
CA GLN A 103 37.14 -12.01 -36.72
C GLN A 103 37.85 -10.67 -37.03
N GLY A 104 38.04 -9.87 -35.99
CA GLY A 104 38.63 -8.52 -36.10
C GLY A 104 37.65 -7.42 -36.50
N SER A 105 36.37 -7.73 -36.73
CA SER A 105 35.31 -6.74 -36.98
C SER A 105 34.52 -6.42 -35.71
N SER A 106 33.79 -5.30 -35.73
CA SER A 106 32.82 -4.91 -34.71
C SER A 106 31.39 -5.00 -35.24
N THR A 107 30.42 -5.16 -34.33
CA THR A 107 28.99 -5.05 -34.62
C THR A 107 28.33 -4.18 -33.55
N THR A 108 27.11 -3.72 -33.83
CA THR A 108 26.33 -2.89 -32.92
C THR A 108 24.98 -3.53 -32.66
N TYR A 109 24.57 -3.56 -31.39
CA TYR A 109 23.23 -3.92 -30.97
C TYR A 109 22.51 -2.68 -30.45
N MET A 110 21.23 -2.54 -30.78
CA MET A 110 20.37 -1.53 -30.16
C MET A 110 19.74 -2.13 -28.92
N VAL A 111 20.11 -1.61 -27.75
CA VAL A 111 19.45 -1.91 -26.47
C VAL A 111 18.41 -0.83 -26.21
N THR A 112 17.16 -1.24 -26.04
CA THR A 112 16.06 -0.34 -25.68
C THR A 112 15.66 -0.59 -24.23
N VAL A 113 15.62 0.49 -23.44
CA VAL A 113 15.08 0.50 -22.08
C VAL A 113 13.67 1.07 -22.14
N ALA A 114 12.67 0.31 -21.68
CA ALA A 114 11.29 0.77 -21.58
C ALA A 114 10.87 0.80 -20.10
N PRO A 115 10.68 2.00 -19.50
CA PRO A 115 10.20 2.12 -18.13
C PRO A 115 8.73 1.73 -18.00
N SER A 116 8.34 1.20 -16.85
CA SER A 116 6.96 0.89 -16.47
C SER A 116 6.66 1.39 -15.04
N ASN A 117 5.38 1.52 -14.68
CA ASN A 117 4.94 1.83 -13.30
C ASN A 117 5.67 3.01 -12.63
N THR A 118 5.66 4.20 -13.22
CA THR A 118 6.31 5.42 -12.67
C THR A 118 7.84 5.36 -12.49
N PHE A 119 8.51 4.30 -12.96
CA PHE A 119 9.96 4.20 -12.92
C PHE A 119 10.63 5.41 -13.59
N ASN A 120 11.41 6.14 -12.79
CA ASN A 120 12.15 7.33 -13.20
C ASN A 120 13.65 7.23 -12.86
N GLY A 121 14.11 6.04 -12.44
CA GLY A 121 15.49 5.78 -12.08
C GLY A 121 16.40 5.66 -13.31
N ALA A 122 17.71 5.83 -13.09
CA ALA A 122 18.70 5.51 -14.11
C ALA A 122 18.95 4.00 -14.15
N VAL A 123 18.88 3.39 -15.34
CA VAL A 123 19.30 2.00 -15.56
C VAL A 123 20.79 2.01 -15.91
N GLN A 124 21.63 1.53 -15.00
CA GLN A 124 23.07 1.39 -15.23
C GLN A 124 23.37 0.03 -15.84
N LEU A 125 24.05 0.03 -17.00
CA LEU A 125 24.56 -1.18 -17.63
C LEU A 125 26.06 -1.29 -17.33
N SER A 126 26.49 -2.44 -16.81
CA SER A 126 27.92 -2.77 -16.64
C SER A 126 28.32 -3.85 -17.63
N GLY A 127 29.51 -3.72 -18.22
CA GLY A 127 30.12 -4.69 -19.14
C GLY A 127 31.35 -5.35 -18.55
#